data_AF-A0AAQ1HR99-F1
#
_entry.id   AF-A0AAQ1HR99-F1
#
_cell.length_a   1.000
_cell.length_b   1.000
_cell.length_c   1.000
_cell.angle_alpha   90.00
_cell.angle_beta   90.00
_cell.angle_gamma   90.00
#
_symmetry.space_group_name_H-M   'P 1'
#
loop_
_entity.id
_entity.type
_entity.pdbx_description
1 polymer ?
#
loop_
_entity_poly.entity_id
_entity_poly.type
_entity_poly.pdbx_seq_one_letter_code
_entity_poly.pdbx_strand_id
1 'polypeptide(L)'
;RDRWRIELFFKWIKQHLKVRRFLGRSENAVRLQILCALISYLLLNLYQRRTGTRQSLWMLMVEVQATLFQRPGLEAERYRRRQERIREINLRQGQLLIA
;
A
#
# COMPACT_ATOMS: atom_id res chain seq x y z
N ARG A 1 26.66 17.43 15.63
CA ARG A 1 25.67 16.39 16.00
C ARG A 1 24.75 16.01 14.84
N ASP A 2 24.54 16.89 13.86
CA ASP A 2 23.55 16.69 12.79
C ASP A 2 23.96 15.74 11.67
N ARG A 3 25.27 15.60 11.43
CA ARG A 3 25.81 14.64 10.45
C ARG A 3 25.33 13.21 10.70
N TRP A 4 25.37 12.76 11.95
CA TRP A 4 24.88 11.43 12.33
C TRP A 4 23.39 11.23 12.07
N ARG A 5 22.57 12.27 12.31
CA ARG A 5 21.13 12.21 12.03
C ARG A 5 20.85 12.13 10.54
N ILE A 6 21.59 12.90 9.74
CA ILE A 6 21.52 12.86 8.27
C ILE A 6 21.97 11.48 7.75
N GLU A 7 23.06 10.92 8.28
CA GLU A 7 23.55 9.59 7.90
C GLU A 7 22.54 8.49 8.26
N LEU A 8 21.95 8.54 9.45
CA LEU A 8 20.90 7.59 9.85
C LEU A 8 19.64 7.72 8.98
N PHE A 9 19.27 8.94 8.59
CA PHE A 9 18.17 9.19 7.67
C PHE A 9 18.43 8.56 6.29
N PHE A 10 19.59 8.83 5.69
CA PHE A 10 19.95 8.23 4.40
C PHE A 10 20.17 6.71 4.48
N LYS A 11 20.65 6.20 5.62
CA LYS A 11 20.71 4.76 5.90
C LYS A 11 19.31 4.15 5.88
N TRP A 12 18.36 4.78 6.57
CA TRP A 12 16.97 4.33 6.59
C TRP A 12 16.33 4.34 5.20
N ILE A 13 16.51 5.42 4.43
CA ILE A 13 15.99 5.52 3.05
C ILE A 13 16.54 4.38 2.18
N LYS A 14 17.86 4.18 2.18
CA LYS A 14 18.50 3.13 1.36
C LYS A 14 18.07 1.72 1.76
N GLN A 15 17.78 1.49 3.04
CA GLN A 15 17.34 0.19 3.54
C GLN A 15 15.87 -0.12 3.20
N HIS A 16 14.98 0.86 3.32
CA HIS A 16 13.54 0.59 3.30
C HIS A 16 12.88 0.94 1.97
N LEU A 17 13.31 2.01 1.29
CA LEU A 17 12.67 2.47 0.04
C LEU A 17 13.18 1.76 -1.22
N LYS A 18 13.91 0.64 -1.08
CA LYS A 18 14.45 -0.17 -2.18
C LYS A 18 15.09 0.64 -3.32
N VAL A 19 15.78 1.74 -2.99
CA VAL A 19 16.61 2.53 -3.95
C VAL A 19 17.88 1.75 -4.36
N ARG A 20 17.83 0.41 -4.37
CA ARG A 20 18.95 -0.48 -4.64
C ARG A 20 19.17 -0.74 -6.13
N ARG A 21 18.16 -0.51 -6.97
CA ARG A 21 18.27 -0.59 -8.43
C ARG A 21 17.65 0.64 -9.04
N PHE A 22 18.46 1.37 -9.79
CA PHE A 22 17.96 2.51 -10.55
C PHE A 22 17.04 2.00 -11.67
N LEU A 23 15.85 2.59 -11.78
CA LEU A 23 14.89 2.34 -12.87
C LEU A 23 15.42 2.86 -14.23
N GLY A 24 16.45 3.71 -14.23
CA GLY A 24 17.13 4.21 -15.42
C GLY A 24 18.48 4.81 -15.04
N ARG A 25 19.42 4.88 -15.99
CA ARG A 25 20.80 5.38 -15.77
C ARG A 25 20.99 6.85 -16.09
N SER A 26 19.98 7.53 -16.63
CA SER A 26 20.06 8.97 -16.90
C SER A 26 20.04 9.78 -15.60
N GLU A 27 20.68 10.95 -15.60
CA GLU A 27 20.68 11.85 -14.44
C GLU A 27 19.25 12.17 -13.98
N ASN A 28 18.35 12.43 -14.94
CA ASN A 28 16.93 12.70 -14.66
C ASN A 28 16.23 11.52 -13.98
N ALA A 29 16.50 10.28 -14.41
CA ALA A 29 15.91 9.09 -13.79
C ALA A 29 16.40 8.90 -12.35
N VAL A 30 17.67 9.19 -12.09
CA VAL A 30 18.25 9.16 -10.74
C VAL A 30 17.64 10.25 -9.86
N ARG A 31 17.56 11.48 -10.36
CA ARG A 31 16.98 12.63 -9.65
C ARG A 31 15.53 12.36 -9.28
N LEU A 32 14.73 11.85 -10.22
CA LEU A 32 13.33 11.51 -9.99
C LEU A 32 13.17 10.43 -8.90
N GLN A 33 14.00 9.39 -8.92
CA GLN A 33 13.95 8.34 -7.89
C GLN A 33 14.26 8.85 -6.49
N ILE A 34 15.26 9.73 -6.37
CA ILE A 34 15.59 10.37 -5.09
C ILE A 34 14.41 11.22 -4.61
N LEU A 35 13.80 12.03 -5.49
CA LEU A 35 12.63 12.83 -5.15
C LEU A 35 11.45 11.96 -4.72
N CYS A 36 11.15 10.87 -5.44
CA CYS A 36 10.10 9.92 -5.05
C CYS A 36 10.36 9.29 -3.68
N ALA A 37 11.62 8.93 -3.37
CA ALA A 37 11.99 8.38 -2.08
C ALA A 37 11.77 9.39 -0.94
N LEU A 38 12.17 10.64 -1.14
CA LEU A 38 11.95 11.72 -0.18
C LEU A 38 10.46 12.00 0.04
N ILE A 39 9.67 12.09 -1.02
CA ILE A 39 8.21 12.28 -0.95
C ILE A 39 7.56 11.13 -0.18
N SER A 40 7.93 9.88 -0.48
CA SER A 40 7.39 8.70 0.21
C SER A 40 7.69 8.72 1.71
N TYR A 41 8.90 9.11 2.11
CA TYR A 41 9.25 9.27 3.52
C TYR A 41 8.41 10.35 4.23
N LEU A 42 8.21 11.50 3.58
CA LEU A 42 7.40 12.59 4.13
C LEU A 42 5.94 12.16 4.29
N LEU A 43 5.39 11.45 3.30
CA LEU A 43 4.02 10.93 3.37
C LEU A 43 3.84 9.91 4.50
N LEU A 44 4.81 9.00 4.70
CA LEU A 44 4.77 8.05 5.82
C LEU A 44 4.83 8.75 7.17
N ASN A 45 5.66 9.80 7.30
CA ASN A 45 5.72 10.60 8.52
C ASN A 45 4.42 11.36 8.77
N LEU A 46 3.84 11.95 7.72
CA LEU A 46 2.56 12.62 7.81
C LEU A 46 1.46 11.64 8.22
N TYR A 47 1.42 10.45 7.60
CA TYR A 47 0.48 9.39 7.93
C TYR A 47 0.58 8.97 9.40
N GLN A 48 1.80 8.68 9.88
CA GLN A 48 2.04 8.32 11.28
C GLN A 48 1.54 9.40 12.25
N ARG A 49 1.80 10.67 11.95
CA ARG A 49 1.36 11.81 12.77
C ARG A 49 -0.17 11.98 12.75
N ARG A 50 -0.79 11.78 11.59
CA ARG A 50 -2.24 11.93 11.41
C ARG A 50 -3.03 10.81 12.08
N THR A 51 -2.51 9.59 12.09
CA THR A 51 -3.18 8.44 12.73
C THR A 51 -2.84 8.30 14.21
N GLY A 52 -1.79 8.96 14.71
CA GLY A 52 -1.34 8.83 16.10
C GLY A 52 -0.81 7.44 16.44
N THR A 53 -0.52 6.61 15.42
CA THR A 53 -0.03 5.24 15.60
C THR A 53 1.36 5.21 16.24
N ARG A 54 1.58 4.23 17.13
CA ARG A 54 2.89 3.94 17.72
C ARG A 54 3.75 2.97 16.88
N GLN A 55 3.22 2.52 15.73
CA GLN A 55 3.96 1.65 14.82
C GLN A 55 5.18 2.38 14.26
N SER A 56 6.22 1.62 13.94
CA SER A 56 7.41 2.16 13.27
C SER A 56 7.09 2.55 11.83
N LEU A 57 7.81 3.54 11.27
CA LEU A 57 7.66 3.94 9.87
C LEU A 57 7.82 2.77 8.89
N TRP A 58 8.60 1.77 9.26
CA TRP A 58 8.76 0.55 8.47
C TRP A 58 7.48 -0.29 8.41
N MET A 59 6.82 -0.51 9.56
CA MET A 59 5.55 -1.25 9.59
C MET A 59 4.48 -0.54 8.76
N LEU A 60 4.40 0.79 8.87
CA LEU A 60 3.48 1.59 8.07
C LEU A 60 3.78 1.50 6.57
N MET A 61 5.05 1.48 6.20
CA MET A 61 5.45 1.27 4.79
C MET A 61 5.02 -0.11 4.29
N VAL A 62 5.20 -1.17 5.07
CA VAL A 62 4.78 -2.53 4.72
C VAL A 62 3.26 -2.61 4.57
N GLU A 63 2.52 -2.01 5.50
CA GLU A 63 1.06 -1.92 5.44
C GLU A 63 0.59 -1.20 4.18
N VAL A 64 1.14 -0.02 3.88
CA VAL A 64 0.82 0.72 2.65
C VAL A 64 1.13 -0.12 1.40
N GLN A 65 2.26 -0.83 1.36
CA GLN A 65 2.60 -1.69 0.23
C GLN A 65 1.63 -2.88 0.08
N ALA A 66 1.20 -3.48 1.19
CA ALA A 66 0.27 -4.60 1.18
C ALA A 66 -1.16 -4.18 0.79
N THR A 67 -1.53 -2.93 1.09
CA THR A 67 -2.89 -2.41 0.93
C THR A 67 -3.08 -1.48 -0.26
N LEU A 68 -2.00 -1.10 -0.97
CA LEU A 68 -2.00 -0.09 -2.04
C LEU A 68 -3.07 -0.35 -3.13
N PHE A 69 -3.31 -1.61 -3.45
CA PHE A 69 -4.24 -2.03 -4.50
C PHE A 69 -5.54 -2.61 -3.95
N GLN A 70 -5.70 -2.67 -2.63
CA GLN A 70 -6.96 -3.10 -2.03
C GLN A 70 -8.02 -2.04 -2.30
N ARG A 71 -9.19 -2.48 -2.73
CA ARG A 71 -10.35 -1.60 -2.99
C ARG A 71 -11.54 -2.09 -2.18
N PRO A 72 -11.57 -1.88 -0.85
CA PRO A 72 -12.50 -2.54 0.05
C PRO A 72 -13.97 -2.34 -0.36
N GLY A 73 -14.33 -1.11 -0.77
CA GLY A 73 -15.70 -0.80 -1.21
C GLY A 73 -16.12 -1.58 -2.47
N LEU A 74 -15.25 -1.63 -3.48
CA LEU A 74 -15.53 -2.35 -4.74
C LEU A 74 -15.49 -3.87 -4.55
N GLU A 75 -14.56 -4.36 -3.73
CA GLU A 75 -14.46 -5.78 -3.38
C GLU A 75 -15.70 -6.24 -2.60
N ALA A 76 -16.14 -5.47 -1.60
CA ALA A 76 -17.36 -5.74 -0.85
C ALA A 76 -18.60 -5.72 -1.75
N GLU A 77 -18.69 -4.76 -2.67
CA GLU A 77 -19.80 -4.71 -3.63
C GLU A 77 -19.81 -5.92 -4.58
N ARG A 78 -18.66 -6.28 -5.15
CA ARG A 78 -18.52 -7.49 -5.98
C ARG A 78 -18.91 -8.75 -5.22
N TYR A 79 -18.50 -8.84 -3.95
CA TYR A 79 -18.86 -9.95 -3.08
C TYR A 79 -20.38 -10.00 -2.83
N ARG A 80 -21.03 -8.88 -2.52
CA ARG A 80 -22.50 -8.80 -2.37
C ARG A 80 -23.24 -9.28 -3.62
N ARG A 81 -22.89 -8.76 -4.80
CA ARG A 81 -23.48 -9.19 -6.08
C ARG A 81 -23.26 -10.68 -6.39
N ARG A 82 -22.12 -11.23 -5.99
CA ARG A 82 -21.83 -12.68 -6.11
C ARG A 82 -22.77 -13.48 -5.20
N GLN A 83 -22.96 -13.04 -3.95
CA GLN A 83 -23.84 -13.71 -2.99
C GLN A 83 -25.31 -13.69 -3.43
N GLU A 84 -25.80 -12.55 -3.92
CA GLU A 84 -27.16 -12.41 -4.45
C GLU A 84 -27.41 -13.38 -5.61
N ARG A 85 -26.48 -13.47 -6.58
CA ARG A 85 -26.59 -14.44 -7.69
C ARG A 85 -26.59 -15.90 -7.21
N ILE A 86 -25.76 -16.25 -6.23
CA ILE A 86 -25.73 -17.60 -5.67
C ILE A 86 -27.07 -17.91 -4.98
N ARG A 87 -27.63 -16.96 -4.23
CA ARG A 87 -28.95 -17.10 -3.62
C ARG A 87 -30.04 -17.30 -4.67
N GLU A 88 -30.05 -16.49 -5.73
CA GLU A 88 -31.01 -16.63 -6.83
C GLU A 88 -30.91 -18.00 -7.53
N ILE A 89 -29.69 -18.48 -7.79
CA ILE A 89 -29.48 -19.82 -8.38
C ILE A 89 -30.00 -20.91 -7.44
N ASN A 90 -29.68 -20.85 -6.15
CA ASN A 90 -30.14 -21.83 -5.17
C ASN A 90 -31.67 -21.81 -5.00
N LEU A 91 -32.30 -20.63 -5.05
CA LEU A 91 -33.75 -20.46 -5.03
C LEU A 91 -34.39 -21.10 -6.28
N ARG A 92 -33.83 -20.85 -7.47
CA ARG A 92 -34.31 -21.45 -8.73
C ARG A 92 -34.13 -22.97 -8.74
N GLN A 93 -32.98 -23.48 -8.26
CA GLN A 93 -32.71 -24.92 -8.18
C GLN A 93 -33.58 -25.62 -7.12
N GLY A 94 -33.81 -24.98 -5.97
CA GLY A 94 -34.71 -25.50 -4.93
C GLY A 94 -36.17 -25.55 -5.39
N GLN A 95 -36.63 -24.57 -6.17
CA GLN A 95 -37.98 -24.58 -6.76
C GLN A 95 -38.16 -25.67 -7.81
N LEU A 96 -37.11 -26.02 -8.57
CA LEU A 96 -37.14 -27.09 -9.58
C LEU A 96 -37.10 -28.51 -8.98
N LEU A 97 -36.68 -28.67 -7.73
CA LEU A 97 -36.62 -29.97 -7.05
C LEU A 97 -37.89 -30.32 -6.25
N ILE A 98 -38.84 -29.37 -6.14
CA ILE A 98 -40.10 -29.51 -5.39
C ILE A 98 -41.31 -29.62 -6.34
N ALA A 99 -41.13 -29.37 -7.64
CA ALA A 99 -42.12 -29.55 -8.70
C ALA A 99 -41.90 -30.87 -9.45
#